data_AF-A0A3M2LNF4-F1
#
_entry.id   AF-A0A3M2LNF4-F1
#
_cell.length_a   1.000
_cell.length_b   1.000
_cell.length_c   1.000
_cell.angle_alpha   90.00
_cell.angle_beta   90.00
_cell.angle_gamma   90.00
#
_symmetry.space_group_name_H-M   'P 1'
#
loop_
_entity.id
_entity.type
_entity.pdbx_description
1 polymer ?
#
loop_
_entity_poly.entity_id
_entity_poly.type
_entity_poly.pdbx_seq_one_letter_code
_entity_poly.pdbx_strand_id
1 'polypeptide(L)'
;MLSEDRPVLQAGQAKVLVLPPDRSCASVARSTVSVLMGELGLPDGLIDDAVVAVSELATNALLYGDGTDAELWVWLRTRHAPSLVLTVFDTGPGPLPHAVHGDLLDVHGKGLAIVAALAETCGARLSRSRLRLVPARGKAVWCAFPLPEGYAVSVPVLTPARVTRWMVLELCRRGLFASHAGDIGGRSVLLVDELRVEITRTELSWRNTNGTKGCHPLPDLQDALEAITKSLTTPEPP
;
A
#
# COMPACT_ATOMS: atom_id res chain seq x y z
N MET A 1 4.75 7.08 -35.63
CA MET A 1 5.41 7.58 -34.40
C MET A 1 4.89 6.68 -33.28
N LEU A 2 5.66 5.68 -32.89
CA LEU A 2 5.25 4.68 -31.91
C LEU A 2 5.06 5.39 -30.56
N SER A 3 3.82 5.53 -30.11
CA SER A 3 3.56 5.75 -28.70
C SER A 3 4.05 4.49 -28.00
N GLU A 4 5.24 4.52 -27.40
CA GLU A 4 5.61 3.49 -26.45
C GLU A 4 4.58 3.57 -25.33
N ASP A 5 3.64 2.64 -25.35
CA ASP A 5 2.52 2.58 -24.42
C ASP A 5 3.08 2.23 -23.04
N ARG A 6 3.49 3.28 -22.32
CA ARG A 6 4.09 3.13 -21.01
C ARG A 6 2.97 2.68 -20.08
N PRO A 7 3.10 1.53 -19.41
CA PRO A 7 2.04 1.00 -18.56
C PRO A 7 1.65 2.01 -17.48
N VAL A 8 0.35 2.17 -17.26
CA VAL A 8 -0.23 3.11 -16.28
C VAL A 8 0.34 2.91 -14.86
N LEU A 9 0.66 1.66 -14.52
CA LEU A 9 1.23 1.29 -13.23
C LEU A 9 2.12 0.05 -13.41
N GLN A 10 3.34 0.11 -12.86
CA GLN A 10 4.28 -1.01 -12.87
C GLN A 10 4.56 -1.51 -11.46
N ALA A 11 5.08 -2.74 -11.33
CA ALA A 11 5.56 -3.25 -10.06
C ALA A 11 6.60 -2.30 -9.44
N GLY A 12 6.51 -2.15 -8.13
CA GLY A 12 7.35 -1.26 -7.34
C GLY A 12 6.91 0.20 -7.36
N GLN A 13 5.97 0.60 -8.22
CA GLN A 13 5.34 1.92 -8.20
C GLN A 13 4.06 1.91 -7.36
N ALA A 14 3.53 3.09 -7.07
CA ALA A 14 2.19 3.26 -6.54
C ALA A 14 1.52 4.50 -7.15
N LYS A 15 0.22 4.40 -7.40
CA LYS A 15 -0.64 5.57 -7.57
C LYS A 15 -1.08 6.04 -6.18
N VAL A 16 -0.89 7.31 -5.89
CA VAL A 16 -1.23 7.91 -4.59
C VAL A 16 -1.96 9.21 -4.85
N LEU A 17 -3.12 9.42 -4.22
CA LEU A 17 -3.90 10.65 -4.34
C LEU A 17 -4.59 10.98 -3.02
N VAL A 18 -4.85 12.27 -2.82
CA VAL A 18 -5.72 12.75 -1.74
C VAL A 18 -7.17 12.54 -2.15
N LEU A 19 -7.99 12.02 -1.24
CA LEU A 19 -9.43 11.92 -1.39
C LEU A 19 -10.09 13.21 -0.87
N PRO A 20 -11.13 13.72 -1.54
CA PRO A 20 -11.87 14.88 -1.07
C PRO A 20 -12.39 14.70 0.37
N PRO A 21 -12.38 15.75 1.21
CA PRO A 21 -12.86 15.70 2.60
C PRO A 21 -14.40 15.80 2.69
N ASP A 22 -15.12 15.36 1.66
CA ASP A 22 -16.56 15.49 1.55
C ASP A 22 -17.19 14.23 0.91
N ARG A 23 -18.51 14.24 0.72
CA ARG A 23 -19.27 13.07 0.22
C ARG A 23 -18.86 12.62 -1.19
N SER A 24 -18.10 13.42 -1.94
CA SER A 24 -17.52 13.02 -3.23
C SER A 24 -16.34 12.05 -3.09
N CYS A 25 -15.76 11.89 -1.88
CA CYS A 25 -14.64 10.99 -1.56
C CYS A 25 -14.77 9.60 -2.21
N ALA A 26 -15.89 8.92 -1.95
CA ALA A 26 -16.14 7.59 -2.50
C ALA A 26 -16.28 7.60 -4.03
N SER A 27 -16.88 8.65 -4.61
CA SER A 27 -16.98 8.77 -6.07
C SER A 27 -15.62 8.93 -6.73
N VAL A 28 -14.75 9.77 -6.18
CA VAL A 28 -13.39 9.97 -6.69
C VAL A 28 -12.57 8.69 -6.57
N ALA A 29 -12.69 7.97 -5.45
CA ALA A 29 -12.03 6.68 -5.26
C ALA A 29 -12.47 5.66 -6.31
N ARG A 30 -13.79 5.49 -6.51
CA ARG A 30 -14.37 4.60 -7.52
C ARG A 30 -13.90 4.92 -8.94
N SER A 31 -14.01 6.19 -9.35
CA SER A 31 -13.58 6.61 -10.69
C SER A 31 -12.09 6.39 -10.91
N THR A 32 -11.26 6.68 -9.90
CA THR A 32 -9.81 6.47 -9.99
C THR A 32 -9.45 5.00 -10.15
N VAL A 33 -10.05 4.12 -9.33
CA VAL A 33 -9.80 2.67 -9.39
C VAL A 33 -10.33 2.08 -10.69
N SER A 34 -11.54 2.45 -11.11
CA SER A 34 -12.15 1.98 -12.37
C SER A 34 -11.30 2.34 -13.59
N VAL A 35 -10.86 3.59 -13.71
CA VAL A 35 -9.99 4.04 -14.82
C VAL A 35 -8.66 3.29 -14.79
N LEU A 36 -8.00 3.25 -13.63
CA LEU A 36 -6.70 2.59 -13.49
C LEU A 36 -6.77 1.10 -13.83
N MET A 37 -7.77 0.39 -13.34
CA MET A 37 -7.93 -1.05 -13.62
C MET A 37 -8.35 -1.32 -15.07
N GLY A 38 -9.16 -0.43 -15.67
CA GLY A 38 -9.49 -0.49 -17.09
C GLY A 38 -8.26 -0.27 -17.98
N GLU A 39 -7.41 0.69 -17.66
CA GLU A 39 -6.13 0.94 -18.36
C GLU A 39 -5.13 -0.22 -18.17
N LEU A 40 -5.23 -0.96 -17.06
CA LEU A 40 -4.48 -2.20 -16.84
C LEU A 40 -5.07 -3.41 -17.58
N GLY A 41 -6.21 -3.26 -18.27
CA GLY A 41 -6.89 -4.32 -19.02
C GLY A 41 -7.50 -5.40 -18.13
N LEU A 42 -7.92 -5.06 -16.91
CA LEU A 42 -8.50 -6.03 -15.98
C LEU A 42 -9.99 -6.30 -16.31
N PRO A 43 -10.51 -7.50 -16.00
CA PRO A 43 -11.90 -7.85 -16.32
C PRO A 43 -12.92 -7.00 -15.57
N ASP A 44 -14.04 -6.69 -16.23
CA ASP A 44 -15.11 -5.83 -15.66
C ASP A 44 -15.61 -6.31 -14.30
N GLY A 45 -15.83 -7.62 -14.11
CA GLY A 45 -16.26 -8.15 -12.80
C GLY A 45 -15.27 -7.88 -11.67
N LEU A 46 -13.97 -7.93 -11.96
CA LEU A 46 -12.93 -7.58 -10.98
C LEU A 46 -12.92 -6.08 -10.68
N ILE A 47 -13.20 -5.25 -11.69
CA ILE A 47 -13.31 -3.80 -11.54
C ILE A 47 -14.53 -3.47 -10.66
N ASP A 48 -15.68 -4.09 -10.91
CA ASP A 48 -16.91 -3.89 -10.15
C ASP A 48 -16.70 -4.20 -8.66
N ASP A 49 -16.08 -5.33 -8.34
CA ASP A 49 -15.77 -5.74 -6.97
C ASP A 49 -14.80 -4.75 -6.29
N ALA A 50 -13.75 -4.34 -6.98
CA ALA A 50 -12.75 -3.39 -6.48
C ALA A 50 -13.35 -1.99 -6.26
N VAL A 51 -14.25 -1.56 -7.13
CA VAL A 51 -14.98 -0.29 -7.04
C VAL A 51 -15.90 -0.27 -5.82
N VAL A 52 -16.59 -1.37 -5.52
CA VAL A 52 -17.39 -1.49 -4.29
C VAL A 52 -16.48 -1.43 -3.06
N ALA A 53 -15.41 -2.23 -3.03
CA ALA A 53 -14.51 -2.28 -1.89
C ALA A 53 -13.86 -0.92 -1.60
N VAL A 54 -13.34 -0.22 -2.61
CA VAL A 54 -12.72 1.10 -2.40
C VAL A 54 -13.73 2.16 -1.95
N SER A 55 -14.99 2.05 -2.39
CA SER A 55 -16.07 2.93 -1.95
C SER A 55 -16.35 2.76 -0.45
N GLU A 56 -16.39 1.53 0.05
CA GLU A 56 -16.53 1.23 1.48
C GLU A 56 -15.34 1.75 2.29
N LEU A 57 -14.11 1.53 1.82
CA LEU A 57 -12.90 2.03 2.49
C LEU A 57 -12.86 3.56 2.55
N ALA A 58 -13.17 4.24 1.43
CA ALA A 58 -13.20 5.70 1.35
C ALA A 58 -14.31 6.30 2.24
N THR A 59 -15.49 5.66 2.27
CA THR A 59 -16.60 6.06 3.14
C THR A 59 -16.23 5.89 4.61
N ASN A 60 -15.57 4.78 4.96
CA ASN A 60 -15.10 4.56 6.33
C ASN A 60 -14.08 5.61 6.77
N ALA A 61 -13.12 5.97 5.90
CA ALA A 61 -12.16 7.03 6.20
C ALA A 61 -12.83 8.40 6.40
N LEU A 62 -13.88 8.71 5.62
CA LEU A 62 -14.63 9.96 5.77
C LEU A 62 -15.45 10.00 7.06
N LEU A 63 -16.16 8.91 7.40
CA LEU A 63 -17.11 8.88 8.52
C LEU A 63 -16.47 8.54 9.87
N TYR A 64 -15.45 7.70 9.87
CA TYR A 64 -14.83 7.14 11.08
C TYR A 64 -13.33 7.45 11.19
N GLY A 65 -12.75 8.10 10.19
CA GLY A 65 -11.40 8.67 10.26
C GLY A 65 -11.41 10.12 10.74
N ASP A 66 -10.38 10.88 10.38
CA ASP A 66 -10.28 12.32 10.65
C ASP A 66 -11.13 13.17 9.67
N GLY A 67 -11.75 12.53 8.68
CA GLY A 67 -12.56 13.17 7.64
C GLY A 67 -11.79 14.12 6.71
N THR A 68 -10.49 14.31 6.94
CA THR A 68 -9.62 15.25 6.23
C THR A 68 -8.37 14.54 5.73
N ASP A 69 -7.91 14.92 4.53
CA ASP A 69 -6.65 14.46 3.94
C ASP A 69 -6.47 12.93 3.86
N ALA A 70 -7.55 12.17 3.70
CA ALA A 70 -7.45 10.73 3.47
C ALA A 70 -6.72 10.47 2.13
N GLU A 71 -5.95 9.39 2.06
CA GLU A 71 -5.15 9.06 0.88
C GLU A 71 -5.58 7.72 0.31
N LEU A 72 -5.81 7.65 -1.01
CA LEU A 72 -5.95 6.39 -1.73
C LEU A 72 -4.60 5.99 -2.34
N TRP A 73 -4.16 4.78 -2.04
CA TRP A 73 -2.95 4.17 -2.57
C TRP A 73 -3.31 2.93 -3.37
N VAL A 74 -2.70 2.79 -4.54
CA VAL A 74 -2.87 1.61 -5.41
C VAL A 74 -1.52 1.13 -5.91
N TRP A 75 -1.22 -0.15 -5.77
CA TRP A 75 0.00 -0.75 -6.33
C TRP A 75 -0.21 -2.20 -6.76
N LEU A 76 0.74 -2.71 -7.55
CA LEU A 76 0.81 -4.11 -7.93
C LEU A 76 1.78 -4.85 -6.99
N ARG A 77 1.37 -6.04 -6.56
CA ARG A 77 2.15 -7.01 -5.79
C ARG A 77 2.39 -8.24 -6.65
N THR A 78 3.57 -8.83 -6.56
CA THR A 78 3.98 -9.99 -7.38
C THR A 78 3.98 -11.31 -6.61
N ARG A 79 4.03 -11.30 -5.27
CA ARG A 79 3.97 -12.51 -4.43
C ARG A 79 2.90 -12.47 -3.33
N HIS A 80 2.34 -13.61 -2.91
CA HIS A 80 2.60 -14.98 -3.39
C HIS A 80 2.00 -15.27 -4.77
N ALA A 81 0.91 -14.60 -5.12
CA ALA A 81 0.36 -14.51 -6.47
C ALA A 81 0.23 -13.02 -6.86
N PRO A 82 0.29 -12.69 -8.17
CA PRO A 82 0.10 -11.33 -8.63
C PRO A 82 -1.26 -10.75 -8.22
N SER A 83 -1.26 -9.59 -7.57
CA SER A 83 -2.47 -8.93 -7.08
C SER A 83 -2.37 -7.41 -7.20
N LEU A 84 -3.51 -6.75 -7.29
CA LEU A 84 -3.64 -5.31 -7.15
C LEU A 84 -4.08 -4.99 -5.72
N VAL A 85 -3.30 -4.16 -5.03
CA VAL A 85 -3.57 -3.74 -3.66
C VAL A 85 -4.17 -2.35 -3.66
N LEU A 86 -5.35 -2.22 -3.06
CA LEU A 86 -5.99 -0.94 -2.75
C LEU A 86 -5.81 -0.65 -1.27
N THR A 87 -5.44 0.57 -0.92
CA THR A 87 -5.30 1.00 0.47
C THR A 87 -5.88 2.40 0.63
N VAL A 88 -6.68 2.60 1.67
CA VAL A 88 -7.08 3.93 2.13
C VAL A 88 -6.39 4.22 3.45
N PHE A 89 -5.72 5.36 3.52
CA PHE A 89 -5.06 5.87 4.72
C PHE A 89 -5.81 7.07 5.29
N ASP A 90 -5.96 7.10 6.61
CA ASP A 90 -6.52 8.24 7.36
C ASP A 90 -5.73 8.49 8.65
N THR A 91 -5.76 9.73 9.15
CA THR A 91 -5.12 10.13 10.41
C THR A 91 -6.06 10.07 11.61
N GLY A 92 -7.25 9.50 11.46
CA GLY A 92 -8.27 9.48 12.49
C GLY A 92 -7.80 8.69 13.71
N PRO A 93 -8.09 9.17 14.93
CA PRO A 93 -7.75 8.43 16.14
C PRO A 93 -8.52 7.11 16.22
N GLY A 94 -8.14 6.27 17.19
CA GLY A 94 -8.84 5.03 17.50
C GLY A 94 -8.14 3.76 17.03
N PRO A 95 -8.69 2.59 17.38
CA PRO A 95 -8.10 1.31 17.07
C PRO A 95 -8.11 1.04 15.56
N LEU A 96 -7.29 0.07 15.15
CA LEU A 96 -7.41 -0.47 13.80
C LEU A 96 -8.81 -1.07 13.63
N PRO A 97 -9.47 -0.80 12.49
CA PRO A 97 -10.75 -1.41 12.24
C PRO A 97 -10.56 -2.91 11.95
N HIS A 98 -11.53 -3.71 12.37
CA HIS A 98 -11.56 -5.14 12.14
C HIS A 98 -12.92 -5.50 11.52
N ALA A 99 -12.96 -6.47 10.61
CA ALA A 99 -14.22 -6.97 10.08
C ALA A 99 -14.97 -7.68 11.22
N VAL A 100 -16.13 -7.15 11.60
CA VAL A 100 -17.02 -7.77 12.59
C VAL A 100 -18.10 -8.52 11.82
N HIS A 101 -18.22 -9.83 12.07
CA HIS A 101 -19.42 -10.58 11.68
C HIS A 101 -20.50 -10.29 12.72
N GLY A 102 -21.14 -9.12 12.59
CA GLY A 102 -22.18 -8.63 13.50
C GLY A 102 -23.59 -9.01 13.04
N ASP A 103 -24.52 -8.96 13.98
CA ASP A 103 -25.95 -9.23 13.83
C ASP A 103 -26.57 -8.40 12.69
N LEU A 104 -27.56 -8.96 11.97
CA LEU A 104 -28.13 -8.41 10.72
C LEU A 104 -28.64 -6.95 10.83
N LEU A 105 -28.84 -6.45 12.05
CA LEU A 105 -29.39 -5.14 12.40
C LEU A 105 -28.35 -4.09 12.80
N ASP A 106 -27.06 -4.43 13.00
CA ASP A 106 -26.02 -3.44 13.29
C ASP A 106 -25.44 -2.88 11.98
N VAL A 107 -25.57 -1.57 11.78
CA VAL A 107 -25.12 -0.88 10.56
C VAL A 107 -23.62 -0.59 10.60
N HIS A 108 -23.00 -0.65 11.79
CA HIS A 108 -21.58 -0.39 11.99
C HIS A 108 -20.76 -1.65 11.70
N GLY A 109 -19.88 -1.60 10.70
CA GLY A 109 -18.96 -2.71 10.37
C GLY A 109 -19.32 -3.55 9.13
N LYS A 110 -20.52 -3.36 8.54
CA LYS A 110 -20.92 -4.04 7.29
C LYS A 110 -19.99 -3.76 6.12
N GLY A 111 -19.49 -2.53 5.99
CA GLY A 111 -18.58 -2.16 4.91
C GLY A 111 -17.32 -3.02 4.84
N LEU A 112 -16.71 -3.35 5.99
CA LEU A 112 -15.53 -4.22 6.01
C LEU A 112 -15.86 -5.69 5.79
N ALA A 113 -17.06 -6.14 6.18
CA ALA A 113 -17.54 -7.47 5.83
C ALA A 113 -17.75 -7.61 4.31
N ILE A 114 -18.27 -6.56 3.65
CA ILE A 114 -18.37 -6.51 2.18
C ILE A 114 -16.97 -6.56 1.56
N VAL A 115 -16.03 -5.73 2.03
CA VAL A 115 -14.64 -5.75 1.53
C VAL A 115 -14.01 -7.14 1.69
N ALA A 116 -14.21 -7.79 2.83
CA ALA A 116 -13.68 -9.14 3.10
C ALA A 116 -14.34 -10.23 2.24
N ALA A 117 -15.59 -10.02 1.79
CA ALA A 117 -16.28 -10.94 0.90
C ALA A 117 -15.87 -10.80 -0.58
N LEU A 118 -15.45 -9.60 -1.00
CA LEU A 118 -15.08 -9.30 -2.39
C LEU A 118 -13.58 -9.49 -2.67
N ALA A 119 -12.73 -9.18 -1.69
CA ALA A 119 -11.29 -9.25 -1.86
C ALA A 119 -10.73 -10.64 -1.53
N GLU A 120 -9.61 -11.02 -2.14
CA GLU A 120 -8.88 -12.25 -1.79
C GLU A 120 -8.30 -12.15 -0.37
N THR A 121 -7.74 -10.99 -0.04
CA THR A 121 -7.27 -10.69 1.31
C THR A 121 -7.52 -9.22 1.64
N CYS A 122 -7.73 -8.94 2.93
CA CYS A 122 -7.83 -7.57 3.43
C CYS A 122 -7.25 -7.46 4.83
N GLY A 123 -6.98 -6.24 5.28
CA GLY A 123 -6.55 -5.99 6.64
C GLY A 123 -6.40 -4.51 6.96
N ALA A 124 -5.95 -4.25 8.18
CA ALA A 124 -5.63 -2.92 8.65
C ALA A 124 -4.27 -2.93 9.35
N ARG A 125 -3.54 -1.82 9.28
CA ARG A 125 -2.27 -1.63 9.98
C ARG A 125 -2.02 -0.17 10.26
N LEU A 126 -1.18 0.12 11.25
CA LEU A 126 -0.65 1.46 11.42
C LEU A 126 0.32 1.76 10.27
N SER A 127 0.28 3.00 9.79
CA SER A 127 1.19 3.49 8.77
C SER A 127 1.42 5.00 8.96
N ARG A 128 1.97 5.63 7.92
CA ARG A 128 2.25 7.05 7.84
C ARG A 128 1.80 7.59 6.49
N SER A 129 1.35 8.83 6.49
CA SER A 129 0.96 9.57 5.30
C SER A 129 2.09 9.61 4.28
N ARG A 130 1.72 9.53 3.00
CA ARG A 130 2.65 9.63 1.86
C ARG A 130 2.66 11.02 1.23
N LEU A 131 1.59 11.79 1.41
CA LEU A 131 1.39 13.06 0.71
C LEU A 131 1.46 14.30 1.62
N ARG A 132 1.30 14.17 2.94
CA ARG A 132 1.31 15.32 3.85
C ARG A 132 2.71 15.94 3.94
N LEU A 133 2.73 17.27 4.00
CA LEU A 133 3.96 18.06 4.20
C LEU A 133 4.59 17.81 5.58
N VAL A 134 3.74 17.71 6.61
CA VAL A 134 4.14 17.33 7.96
C VAL A 134 3.88 15.83 8.11
N PRO A 135 4.91 15.01 8.41
CA PRO A 135 4.73 13.58 8.59
C PRO A 135 3.65 13.25 9.63
N ALA A 136 2.63 12.50 9.21
CA ALA A 136 1.51 12.12 10.07
C ALA A 136 1.40 10.59 10.16
N ARG A 137 1.17 10.09 11.38
CA ARG A 137 0.85 8.68 11.63
C ARG A 137 -0.66 8.48 11.48
N GLY A 138 -1.05 7.29 11.10
CA GLY A 138 -2.46 6.97 10.91
C GLY A 138 -2.69 5.48 10.67
N LYS A 139 -3.88 5.17 10.17
CA LYS A 139 -4.33 3.82 9.87
C LYS A 139 -4.35 3.65 8.36
N ALA A 140 -3.91 2.49 7.89
CA ALA A 140 -4.01 2.07 6.49
C ALA A 140 -4.86 0.80 6.44
N VAL A 141 -6.06 0.92 5.85
CA VAL A 141 -6.97 -0.20 5.61
C VAL A 141 -6.84 -0.61 4.16
N TRP A 142 -6.63 -1.89 3.89
CA TRP A 142 -6.26 -2.38 2.58
C TRP A 142 -7.00 -3.65 2.21
N CYS A 143 -7.13 -3.87 0.90
CA CYS A 143 -7.62 -5.10 0.30
C CYS A 143 -6.83 -5.41 -0.98
N ALA A 144 -6.76 -6.68 -1.34
CA ALA A 144 -6.04 -7.16 -2.51
C ALA A 144 -6.95 -7.98 -3.42
N PHE A 145 -6.85 -7.72 -4.71
CA PHE A 145 -7.60 -8.38 -5.77
C PHE A 145 -6.62 -9.20 -6.62
N PRO A 146 -6.89 -10.49 -6.86
CA PRO A 146 -6.00 -11.33 -7.63
C PRO A 146 -6.02 -10.88 -9.09
N LEU A 147 -4.85 -10.76 -9.71
CA LEU A 147 -4.77 -10.50 -11.14
C LEU A 147 -5.10 -11.80 -11.90
N PRO A 148 -5.67 -11.73 -13.10
CA PRO A 148 -6.01 -12.91 -13.90
C PRO A 148 -4.82 -13.86 -14.09
N GLU A 149 -5.11 -15.15 -14.24
CA GLU A 149 -4.06 -16.13 -14.56
C GLU A 149 -3.32 -15.73 -15.84
N GLY A 150 -1.98 -15.78 -15.80
CA GLY A 150 -1.13 -15.36 -16.91
C GLY A 150 -0.98 -13.84 -17.06
N TYR A 151 -1.55 -13.02 -16.18
CA TYR A 151 -1.35 -11.57 -16.21
C TYR A 151 0.14 -11.23 -16.02
N ALA A 152 0.75 -10.66 -17.06
CA ALA A 152 2.16 -10.29 -17.06
C ALA A 152 2.36 -8.93 -16.39
N VAL A 153 2.64 -8.94 -15.08
CA VAL A 153 2.97 -7.71 -14.34
C VAL A 153 4.19 -7.05 -14.96
N SER A 154 4.04 -5.82 -15.43
CA SER A 154 5.16 -5.02 -15.93
C SER A 154 6.10 -4.66 -14.78
N VAL A 155 7.36 -5.10 -14.87
CA VAL A 155 8.40 -4.79 -13.89
C VAL A 155 9.45 -3.88 -14.57
N PRO A 156 9.71 -2.68 -14.04
CA PRO A 156 10.73 -1.81 -14.61
C PRO A 156 12.13 -2.35 -14.27
N VAL A 157 13.17 -1.83 -14.91
CA VAL A 157 14.55 -2.15 -14.51
C VAL A 157 14.84 -1.58 -13.12
N LEU A 158 14.79 -2.45 -12.10
CA LEU A 158 15.10 -2.14 -10.72
C LEU A 158 16.55 -2.54 -10.41
N THR A 159 17.37 -1.55 -10.04
CA THR A 159 18.73 -1.79 -9.56
C THR A 159 18.80 -1.47 -8.06
N PRO A 160 19.68 -2.14 -7.28
CA PRO A 160 19.84 -1.85 -5.85
C PRO A 160 19.97 -0.35 -5.56
N ALA A 161 20.85 0.35 -6.29
CA ALA A 161 21.05 1.80 -6.12
C ALA A 161 19.80 2.63 -6.40
N ARG A 162 19.02 2.31 -7.45
CA ARG A 162 17.76 3.02 -7.76
C ARG A 162 16.72 2.79 -6.66
N VAL A 163 16.61 1.54 -6.20
CA VAL A 163 15.69 1.16 -5.12
C VAL A 163 16.09 1.86 -3.81
N THR A 164 17.37 1.85 -3.44
CA THR A 164 17.87 2.56 -2.25
C THR A 164 17.53 4.05 -2.30
N ARG A 165 17.81 4.73 -3.42
CA ARG A 165 17.49 6.16 -3.56
C ARG A 165 15.99 6.42 -3.43
N TRP A 166 15.17 5.59 -4.06
CA TRP A 166 13.71 5.69 -3.95
C TRP A 166 13.23 5.47 -2.51
N MET A 167 13.73 4.45 -1.82
CA MET A 167 13.36 4.14 -0.44
C MET A 167 13.74 5.26 0.52
N VAL A 168 14.96 5.83 0.40
CA VAL A 168 15.36 6.99 1.22
C VAL A 168 14.34 8.12 1.09
N LEU A 169 13.95 8.46 -0.14
CA LEU A 169 12.98 9.54 -0.37
C LEU A 169 11.62 9.23 0.23
N GLU A 170 11.08 8.04 0.02
CA GLU A 170 9.74 7.67 0.52
C GLU A 170 9.69 7.52 2.04
N LEU A 171 10.73 6.97 2.66
CA LEU A 171 10.83 6.84 4.12
C LEU A 171 11.00 8.21 4.78
N CYS A 172 11.87 9.07 4.24
CA CYS A 172 12.05 10.43 4.76
C CYS A 172 10.79 11.28 4.61
N ARG A 173 10.03 11.16 3.51
CA ARG A 173 8.72 11.82 3.36
C ARG A 173 7.72 11.40 4.43
N ARG A 174 7.82 10.15 4.89
CA ARG A 174 7.02 9.61 6.01
C ARG A 174 7.59 9.99 7.38
N GLY A 175 8.64 10.80 7.45
CA GLY A 175 9.27 11.23 8.70
C GLY A 175 10.09 10.14 9.40
N LEU A 176 10.65 9.19 8.64
CA LEU A 176 11.61 8.20 9.14
C LEU A 176 13.02 8.57 8.69
N PHE A 177 14.03 8.37 9.53
CA PHE A 177 15.40 8.72 9.17
C PHE A 177 16.04 7.61 8.34
N ALA A 178 16.09 7.78 7.03
CA ALA A 178 16.67 6.81 6.11
C ALA A 178 17.92 7.35 5.43
N SER A 179 18.96 6.51 5.30
CA SER A 179 20.20 6.86 4.61
C SER A 179 20.84 5.66 3.90
N HIS A 180 21.53 5.93 2.79
CA HIS A 180 22.36 4.93 2.12
C HIS A 180 23.68 4.77 2.88
N ALA A 181 23.97 3.55 3.33
CA ALA A 181 25.17 3.23 4.09
C ALA A 181 26.33 2.72 3.23
N GLY A 182 26.07 2.36 1.97
CA GLY A 182 27.09 1.95 1.02
C GLY A 182 26.68 0.75 0.17
N ASP A 183 27.57 0.38 -0.76
CA ASP A 183 27.37 -0.73 -1.68
C ASP A 183 28.50 -1.75 -1.51
N ILE A 184 28.14 -3.04 -1.40
CA ILE A 184 29.09 -4.12 -1.18
C ILE A 184 28.66 -5.32 -2.04
N GLY A 185 29.54 -5.81 -2.91
CA GLY A 185 29.29 -7.04 -3.69
C GLY A 185 28.04 -6.98 -4.57
N GLY A 186 27.71 -5.82 -5.15
CA GLY A 186 26.52 -5.63 -5.99
C GLY A 186 25.20 -5.54 -5.21
N ARG A 187 25.26 -5.40 -3.88
CA ARG A 187 24.13 -5.10 -3.00
C ARG A 187 24.26 -3.68 -2.47
N SER A 188 23.13 -3.05 -2.19
CA SER A 188 23.08 -1.75 -1.52
C SER A 188 22.55 -1.94 -0.10
N VAL A 189 23.10 -1.15 0.83
CA VAL A 189 22.69 -1.17 2.24
C VAL A 189 21.99 0.14 2.57
N LEU A 190 20.77 0.03 3.05
CA LEU A 190 19.97 1.13 3.57
C LEU A 190 19.89 1.01 5.09
N LEU A 191 20.07 2.13 5.79
CA LEU A 191 19.76 2.26 7.21
C LEU A 191 18.48 3.07 7.37
N VAL A 192 17.57 2.61 8.21
CA VAL A 192 16.29 3.27 8.51
C VAL A 192 16.13 3.27 10.03
N ASP A 193 16.38 4.41 10.66
CA ASP A 193 16.66 4.47 12.10
C ASP A 193 17.73 3.41 12.46
N GLU A 194 17.44 2.49 13.38
CA GLU A 194 18.35 1.39 13.76
C GLU A 194 18.23 0.14 12.84
N LEU A 195 17.33 0.16 11.86
CA LEU A 195 17.07 -0.99 11.00
C LEU A 195 18.00 -1.02 9.79
N ARG A 196 18.75 -2.11 9.65
CA ARG A 196 19.56 -2.39 8.46
C ARG A 196 18.77 -3.19 7.42
N VAL A 197 18.63 -2.62 6.23
CA VAL A 197 17.96 -3.24 5.08
C VAL A 197 19.00 -3.51 3.98
N GLU A 198 19.10 -4.76 3.56
CA GLU A 198 19.94 -5.19 2.44
C GLU A 198 19.11 -5.31 1.17
N ILE A 199 19.60 -4.69 0.10
CA ILE A 199 18.93 -4.65 -1.19
C ILE A 199 19.82 -5.33 -2.22
N THR A 200 19.31 -6.40 -2.82
CA THR A 200 19.97 -7.17 -3.88
C THR A 200 19.26 -6.93 -5.21
N ARG A 201 19.69 -7.60 -6.27
CA ARG A 201 19.01 -7.55 -7.57
C ARG A 201 17.65 -8.27 -7.58
N THR A 202 17.35 -9.07 -6.56
CA THR A 202 16.18 -9.95 -6.52
C THR A 202 15.27 -9.69 -5.34
N GLU A 203 15.79 -9.14 -4.23
CA GLU A 203 15.05 -8.99 -2.99
C GLU A 203 15.57 -7.84 -2.11
N LEU A 204 14.69 -7.38 -1.22
CA LEU A 204 14.99 -6.57 -0.04
C LEU A 204 14.84 -7.45 1.19
N SER A 205 15.78 -7.39 2.12
CA SER A 205 15.70 -8.15 3.37
C SER A 205 16.23 -7.38 4.56
N TRP A 206 15.70 -7.65 5.73
CA TRP A 206 16.13 -7.03 7.00
C TRP A 206 15.83 -7.95 8.17
N ARG A 207 16.37 -7.59 9.34
CA ARG A 207 16.06 -8.25 10.60
C ARG A 207 15.53 -7.22 11.59
N ASN A 208 14.33 -7.46 12.12
CA ASN A 208 13.72 -6.63 13.15
C ASN A 208 14.45 -6.80 14.49
N THR A 209 14.25 -5.87 15.41
CA THR A 209 14.83 -5.90 16.77
C THR A 209 14.46 -7.17 17.54
N ASN A 210 13.23 -7.66 17.36
CA ASN A 210 12.75 -8.93 17.93
C ASN A 210 13.32 -10.19 17.23
N GLY A 211 14.29 -10.04 16.33
CA GLY A 211 14.95 -11.14 15.62
C GLY A 211 14.21 -11.68 14.39
N THR A 212 12.95 -11.30 14.17
CA THR A 212 12.18 -11.74 12.99
C THR A 212 12.78 -11.19 11.69
N LYS A 213 12.80 -12.00 10.63
CA LYS A 213 13.32 -11.61 9.31
C LYS A 213 12.19 -11.08 8.44
N GLY A 214 12.37 -9.90 7.85
CA GLY A 214 11.56 -9.43 6.73
C GLY A 214 12.27 -9.71 5.41
N CYS A 215 11.53 -10.14 4.39
CA CYS A 215 12.06 -10.34 3.05
C CYS A 215 10.95 -10.16 2.00
N HIS A 216 11.22 -9.35 0.97
CA HIS A 216 10.31 -9.14 -0.15
C HIS A 216 11.07 -9.17 -1.48
N PRO A 217 10.45 -9.69 -2.56
CA PRO A 217 10.99 -9.53 -3.91
C PRO A 217 11.24 -8.06 -4.24
N LEU A 218 12.27 -7.78 -5.04
CA LEU A 218 12.61 -6.42 -5.45
C LEU A 218 11.43 -5.67 -6.13
N PRO A 219 10.56 -6.32 -6.93
CA PRO A 219 9.37 -5.66 -7.48
C PRO A 219 8.31 -5.25 -6.44
N ASP A 220 8.28 -5.88 -5.26
CA ASP A 220 7.26 -5.62 -4.23
C ASP A 220 7.69 -4.47 -3.29
N LEU A 221 8.21 -3.38 -3.87
CA LEU A 221 8.77 -2.25 -3.11
C LEU A 221 7.79 -1.61 -2.14
N GLN A 222 6.52 -1.52 -2.53
CA GLN A 222 5.48 -0.92 -1.68
C GLN A 222 5.22 -1.81 -0.46
N ASP A 223 5.08 -3.13 -0.64
CA ASP A 223 4.91 -4.04 0.50
C ASP A 223 6.12 -4.04 1.43
N ALA A 224 7.34 -4.02 0.88
CA ALA A 224 8.57 -3.88 1.67
C ALA A 224 8.59 -2.57 2.47
N LEU A 225 8.21 -1.45 1.85
CA LEU A 225 8.14 -0.13 2.49
C LEU A 225 7.14 -0.12 3.64
N GLU A 226 5.95 -0.70 3.44
CA GLU A 226 4.92 -0.79 4.48
C GLU A 226 5.32 -1.74 5.62
N ALA A 227 6.01 -2.85 5.31
CA ALA A 227 6.51 -3.79 6.31
C ALA A 227 7.62 -3.18 7.16
N ILE A 228 8.57 -2.44 6.56
CA ILE A 228 9.60 -1.68 7.29
C ILE A 228 8.96 -0.61 8.18
N THR A 229 8.00 0.16 7.63
CA THR A 229 7.26 1.17 8.39
C THR A 229 6.53 0.56 9.60
N LYS A 230 5.92 -0.62 9.42
CA LYS A 230 5.27 -1.37 10.51
C LYS A 230 6.26 -1.78 11.59
N SER A 231 7.42 -2.33 11.21
CA SER A 231 8.46 -2.73 12.17
C SER A 231 8.94 -1.58 13.05
N LEU A 232 9.01 -0.36 12.51
CA LEU A 232 9.46 0.84 13.23
C LEU A 232 8.36 1.53 14.04
N THR A 233 7.09 1.14 13.85
CA THR A 233 5.94 1.75 14.54
C THR A 233 5.37 0.89 15.66
N THR A 234 5.82 -0.36 15.77
CA THR A 234 5.42 -1.27 16.84
C THR A 234 6.20 -0.87 18.11
N PRO A 235 5.56 -0.52 19.23
CA PRO A 235 6.27 -0.31 20.48
C PRO A 235 6.97 -1.63 20.87
N GLU A 236 8.15 -1.53 21.49
CA GLU A 236 8.73 -2.70 22.17
C GLU A 236 7.71 -3.25 23.16
N PRO A 237 7.55 -4.59 23.26
CA PRO A 237 6.81 -5.15 24.38
C PRO A 237 7.48 -4.69 25.69
N PRO A 238 6.68 -4.41 26.75
CA PRO A 238 7.20 -4.01 28.05
C PRO A 238 8.10 -5.08 28.68
#